data_AF-A0A382MF98-F1
#
_entry.id   AF-A0A382MF98-F1
#
_cell.length_a   1.000
_cell.length_b   1.000
_cell.length_c   1.000
_cell.angle_alpha   90.00
_cell.angle_beta   90.00
_cell.angle_gamma   90.00
#
_symmetry.space_group_name_H-M   'P 1'
#
loop_
_entity.id
_entity.type
_entity.pdbx_description
1 polymer ?
#
loop_
_entity_poly.entity_id
_entity_poly.type
_entity_poly.pdbx_seq_one_letter_code
_entity_poly.pdbx_strand_id
1 'polypeptide(L)'
;MIDKYKPEPLESAFSALADPARRAILGRLATGHSSVGELAEPLEILLPAVSRHLRMFRKAGLITRQKDERVRLCTLEVAPL
;
A
#
# COMPACT_ATOMS: atom_id res chain seq x y z
N MET A 1 -15.71 -28.32 -8.65
CA MET A 1 -14.39 -27.74 -8.34
C MET A 1 -14.38 -26.34 -8.94
N ILE A 2 -14.40 -25.30 -8.11
CA ILE A 2 -14.32 -23.91 -8.58
C ILE A 2 -12.84 -23.55 -8.46
N ASP A 3 -12.17 -23.33 -9.60
CA ASP A 3 -10.87 -22.67 -9.61
C ASP A 3 -10.99 -21.38 -8.82
N LYS A 4 -10.27 -21.29 -7.70
CA LYS A 4 -10.20 -20.06 -6.91
C LYS A 4 -9.54 -19.01 -7.79
N TYR A 5 -10.37 -18.16 -8.38
CA TYR A 5 -9.94 -16.97 -9.12
C TYR A 5 -8.88 -16.22 -8.31
N LYS A 6 -7.63 -16.31 -8.74
CA LYS A 6 -6.57 -15.43 -8.26
C LYS A 6 -6.59 -14.24 -9.21
N PRO A 7 -6.90 -13.03 -8.72
CA PRO A 7 -6.81 -11.85 -9.58
C PRO A 7 -5.37 -11.73 -10.08
N GLU A 8 -5.22 -11.55 -11.39
CA GLU A 8 -3.93 -11.26 -12.01
C GLU A 8 -3.29 -10.01 -11.36
N PRO A 9 -1.95 -9.87 -11.37
CA PRO A 9 -1.25 -8.75 -10.74
C PRO A 9 -1.86 -7.38 -11.08
N LEU A 10 -2.23 -7.21 -12.36
CA LEU A 10 -2.84 -5.99 -12.88
C LEU A 10 -4.22 -5.69 -12.26
N GLU A 11 -5.07 -6.71 -12.08
CA GLU A 11 -6.39 -6.53 -11.45
C GLU A 11 -6.26 -6.17 -9.98
N SER A 12 -5.30 -6.78 -9.28
CA SER A 12 -4.98 -6.46 -7.89
C SER A 12 -4.48 -5.02 -7.75
N ALA A 13 -3.64 -4.57 -8.69
CA ALA A 13 -3.14 -3.20 -8.72
C ALA A 13 -4.26 -2.18 -9.01
N PHE A 14 -5.11 -2.42 -10.01
CA PHE A 14 -6.23 -1.52 -10.30
C PHE A 14 -7.26 -1.49 -9.17
N SER A 15 -7.56 -2.64 -8.57
CA SER A 15 -8.39 -2.70 -7.37
C SER A 15 -7.77 -1.89 -6.22
N ALA A 16 -6.45 -1.96 -6.03
CA ALA A 16 -5.75 -1.14 -5.05
C ALA A 16 -5.82 0.36 -5.36
N LEU A 17 -5.85 0.77 -6.63
CA LEU A 17 -5.92 2.17 -7.04
C LEU A 17 -7.34 2.76 -7.08
N ALA A 18 -8.39 1.94 -7.00
CA ALA A 18 -9.78 2.39 -7.14
C ALA A 18 -10.26 3.36 -6.04
N ASP A 19 -9.62 3.39 -4.88
CA ASP A 19 -10.04 4.19 -3.72
C ASP A 19 -9.20 5.47 -3.54
N PRO A 20 -9.83 6.62 -3.27
CA PRO A 20 -9.12 7.89 -3.11
C PRO A 20 -8.07 7.89 -1.98
N ALA A 21 -8.39 7.33 -0.81
CA ALA A 21 -7.45 7.26 0.30
C ALA A 21 -6.25 6.37 -0.05
N ARG A 22 -6.49 5.25 -0.75
CA ARG A 22 -5.42 4.40 -1.27
C ARG A 22 -4.51 5.13 -2.25
N ARG A 23 -5.07 5.90 -3.19
CA ARG A 23 -4.27 6.73 -4.11
C ARG A 23 -3.47 7.79 -3.37
N ALA A 24 -4.05 8.40 -2.33
CA ALA A 24 -3.34 9.41 -1.54
C ALA A 24 -2.15 8.81 -0.77
N ILE A 25 -2.29 7.61 -0.20
CA ILE A 25 -1.18 6.88 0.44
C ILE A 25 -0.07 6.60 -0.57
N LEU A 26 -0.40 6.06 -1.74
CA LEU A 26 0.58 5.77 -2.79
C LEU A 26 1.23 7.04 -3.33
N GLY A 27 0.46 8.11 -3.50
CA GLY A 27 0.98 9.42 -3.90
C GLY A 27 1.96 9.99 -2.89
N ARG A 28 1.72 9.81 -1.58
CA ARG A 28 2.70 10.16 -0.55
C ARG A 28 3.96 9.29 -0.66
N LEU A 29 3.83 7.98 -0.82
CA LEU A 29 4.97 7.08 -0.99
C LEU A 29 5.78 7.34 -2.28
N ALA A 30 5.15 7.90 -3.32
CA ALA A 30 5.84 8.33 -4.53
C ALA A 30 6.82 9.51 -4.28
N THR A 31 6.65 10.24 -3.17
CA THR A 31 7.58 11.32 -2.76
C THR A 31 8.75 10.83 -1.90
N GLY A 32 8.71 9.57 -1.45
CA GLY A 32 9.72 8.97 -0.58
C GLY A 32 9.12 7.96 0.39
N HIS A 33 9.99 7.23 1.10
CA HIS A 33 9.55 6.28 2.10
C HIS A 33 8.84 6.98 3.28
N SER A 34 7.86 6.35 3.89
CA SER A 34 7.14 6.92 5.04
C SER A 34 6.71 5.83 6.03
N SER A 35 6.64 6.20 7.31
CA SER A 35 6.08 5.38 8.37
C SER A 35 4.54 5.33 8.31
N VAL A 36 3.93 4.38 9.00
CA VAL A 36 2.46 4.26 9.04
C VAL A 36 1.81 5.49 9.68
N GLY A 37 2.48 6.12 10.66
CA GLY A 37 1.99 7.33 11.32
C GLY A 37 1.95 8.52 10.36
N GLU A 38 3.06 8.78 9.68
CA GLU A 38 3.16 9.86 8.68
C GLU A 38 2.19 9.68 7.51
N LEU A 39 1.88 8.44 7.13
CA LEU A 39 0.86 8.16 6.11
C LEU A 39 -0.57 8.40 6.59
N ALA A 40 -0.82 8.37 7.90
CA ALA A 40 -2.14 8.58 8.48
C ALA A 40 -2.45 10.06 8.73
N GLU A 41 -1.44 10.85 9.13
CA GLU A 41 -1.56 12.27 9.48
C GLU A 41 -2.37 13.11 8.47
N PRO A 42 -2.07 13.09 7.15
CA PRO A 42 -2.74 13.98 6.20
C PRO A 42 -4.13 13.48 5.76
N LEU A 43 -4.55 12.27 6.17
CA LEU A 43 -5.74 11.61 5.62
C LEU A 43 -6.92 11.59 6.59
N GLU A 44 -6.77 12.07 7.83
CA GLU A 44 -7.78 12.00 8.91
C GLU A 44 -8.39 10.60 9.11
N ILE A 45 -7.70 9.55 8.66
CA ILE A 45 -8.12 8.16 8.79
C ILE A 45 -7.40 7.46 9.94
N LEU A 46 -8.09 6.49 10.54
CA LEU A 46 -7.54 5.72 11.64
C LEU A 46 -6.35 4.85 11.18
N LEU A 47 -5.32 4.72 12.02
CA LEU A 47 -4.15 3.86 11.79
C LEU A 47 -4.48 2.41 11.38
N PRO A 48 -5.54 1.74 11.90
CA PRO A 48 -5.97 0.44 11.43
C PRO A 48 -6.39 0.42 9.96
N ALA A 49 -7.01 1.50 9.46
CA ALA A 49 -7.40 1.62 8.06
C ALA A 49 -6.16 1.72 7.16
N VAL A 50 -5.20 2.58 7.51
CA VAL A 50 -3.90 2.68 6.82
C VAL A 50 -3.19 1.32 6.81
N SER A 51 -3.13 0.65 7.96
CA SER A 51 -2.50 -0.67 8.09
C SER A 51 -3.17 -1.73 7.20
N ARG A 52 -4.50 -1.66 7.04
CA ARG A 52 -5.25 -2.54 6.12
C ARG A 52 -4.87 -2.26 4.66
N HIS A 53 -4.80 -0.98 4.27
CA HIS A 53 -4.39 -0.59 2.91
C HIS A 53 -2.95 -1.03 2.60
N LEU A 54 -2.00 -0.80 3.50
CA LEU A 54 -0.61 -1.24 3.33
C LEU A 54 -0.48 -2.76 3.18
N ARG A 55 -1.30 -3.53 3.90
CA ARG A 55 -1.33 -5.00 3.74
C ARG A 55 -1.80 -5.41 2.35
N MET A 56 -2.78 -4.70 1.80
CA MET A 56 -3.27 -4.93 0.44
C MET A 56 -2.20 -4.57 -0.60
N PHE A 57 -1.59 -3.39 -0.51
CA PHE A 57 -0.53 -2.96 -1.42
C PHE A 57 0.62 -3.94 -1.47
N ARG A 58 1.08 -4.43 -0.31
CA ARG A 58 2.13 -5.45 -0.25
C ARG A 58 1.71 -6.76 -0.93
N LYS A 59 0.45 -7.17 -0.80
CA LYS A 59 -0.07 -8.37 -1.50
C LYS A 59 -0.14 -8.16 -3.01
N ALA A 60 -0.41 -6.93 -3.44
CA ALA A 60 -0.43 -6.53 -4.86
C ALA A 60 0.96 -6.19 -5.41
N GLY A 61 2.04 -6.34 -4.62
CA GLY A 61 3.40 -6.01 -5.04
C GLY A 61 3.70 -4.51 -5.18
N LEU A 62 2.80 -3.63 -4.73
CA LEU A 62 2.93 -2.18 -4.93
C LEU A 62 3.85 -1.47 -3.92
N ILE A 63 4.14 -2.12 -2.78
CA ILE A 63 5.03 -1.56 -1.76
C ILE A 63 5.89 -2.66 -1.13
N THR A 64 7.04 -2.26 -0.61
CA THR A 64 7.80 -3.03 0.38
C THR A 64 7.78 -2.36 1.74
N ARG A 65 8.21 -3.12 2.75
CA ARG A 65 8.34 -2.64 4.12
C ARG A 65 9.70 -3.04 4.66
N GLN A 66 10.51 -2.07 4.99
CA GLN A 66 11.80 -2.29 5.65
C GLN A 66 11.65 -2.02 7.14
N LYS A 67 12.32 -2.83 7.95
CA LYS A 67 12.41 -2.61 9.39
C LYS A 67 13.68 -1.81 9.63
N ASP A 68 13.57 -0.48 9.68
CA ASP A 68 14.62 0.32 10.29
C ASP A 68 14.59 0.11 11.80
N GLU A 69 15.73 0.26 12.46
CA GLU A 69 15.98 -0.18 13.84
C GLU A 69 15.00 0.40 14.88
N ARG A 70 14.20 1.42 14.52
CA ARG A 70 13.14 1.99 15.36
C ARG A 70 11.80 2.23 14.65
N VAL A 71 11.75 2.30 13.32
CA VAL A 71 10.54 2.65 12.55
C VAL A 71 10.37 1.70 11.37
N ARG A 72 9.15 1.19 11.17
CA ARG A 72 8.84 0.38 9.99
C ARG A 72 8.45 1.30 8.83
N LEU A 73 9.39 1.56 7.93
CA LEU A 73 9.18 2.38 6.75
C LEU A 73 8.52 1.56 5.63
N CYS A 74 7.62 2.21 4.89
CA CYS A 74 7.00 1.69 3.70
C CYS A 74 7.57 2.46 2.50
N THR A 75 7.81 1.75 1.41
CA THR A 75 8.39 2.31 0.17
C THR A 75 7.56 1.84 -1.01
N LEU A 76 7.32 2.73 -1.97
CA LEU A 76 6.68 2.36 -3.24
C LEU A 76 7.60 1.45 -4.04
N GLU A 77 7.05 0.37 -4.60
CA GLU A 77 7.77 -0.46 -5.55
C GLU A 77 7.57 0.07 -6.97
N VAL A 78 8.68 0.30 -7.67
CA VAL A 78 8.69 0.83 -9.06
C VAL A 78 8.98 -0.25 -10.09
N ALA A 79 9.04 -1.52 -9.68
CA ALA A 79 9.16 -2.64 -10.61
C ALA A 79 7.90 -2.74 -11.50
N PRO A 80 8.05 -3.11 -12.78
CA PRO A 80 6.90 -3.32 -13.65
C PRO A 80 5.98 -4.42 -13.09
N LEU A 81 4.67 -4.15 -13.15
CA LEU A 81 3.58 -5.04 -12.75
C LEU A 81 3.34 -6.15 -13.77
#